data_AF-A0A914YFT9-F1
#
_entry.id   AF-A0A914YFT9-F1
#
_cell.length_a   1.000
_cell.length_b   1.000
_cell.length_c   1.000
_cell.angle_alpha   90.00
_cell.angle_beta   90.00
_cell.angle_gamma   90.00
#
_symmetry.space_group_name_H-M   'P 1'
#
loop_
_entity.id
_entity.type
_entity.pdbx_description
1 polymer ?
#
loop_
_entity_poly.entity_id
_entity_poly.type
_entity_poly.pdbx_seq_one_letter_code
_entity_poly.pdbx_strand_id
1 'polypeptide(L)'
;MFSGEMDNAAAFVDIQAGAGGTEAQDWAEILLRMYLRWCESRGWKTELMEVSGGDVAGIKSATLRVEGDYAYGWLKTETGVHRLVRKSPVRLGQPTPHQLHLGVRVAGNR
;
A
#
# COMPACT_ATOMS: atom_id res chain seq x y z
N MET A 1 13.46 -1.17 21.15
CA MET A 1 12.96 -1.18 19.75
C MET A 1 11.45 -1.36 19.68
N PHE A 2 10.81 -2.00 20.67
CA PHE A 2 9.35 -2.03 20.86
C PHE A 2 9.00 -1.56 22.28
N SER A 3 9.00 -0.25 22.50
CA SER A 3 8.81 0.35 23.84
C SER A 3 7.78 1.48 23.82
N GLY A 4 6.95 1.57 22.78
CA GLY A 4 5.85 2.53 22.72
C GLY A 4 4.56 1.89 23.24
N GLU A 5 3.82 2.61 24.09
CA GLU A 5 2.48 2.21 24.58
C GLU A 5 1.48 1.90 23.45
N MET A 6 1.73 2.44 22.24
CA MET A 6 0.92 2.21 21.03
C MET A 6 1.43 1.11 20.12
N ASP A 7 2.50 0.37 20.46
CA ASP A 7 3.02 -0.66 19.56
C ASP A 7 1.99 -1.79 19.37
N ASN A 8 1.16 -2.09 20.38
CA ASN A 8 0.03 -3.04 20.26
C ASN A 8 -1.24 -2.45 19.61
N ALA A 9 -1.21 -1.19 19.18
CA ALA A 9 -2.36 -0.57 18.55
C ALA A 9 -2.56 -1.14 17.13
N ALA A 10 -3.81 -1.17 16.70
CA ALA A 10 -4.15 -1.45 15.30
C ALA A 10 -3.48 -0.40 14.39
N ALA A 11 -2.94 -0.88 13.28
CA ALA A 11 -2.34 -0.05 12.25
C ALA A 11 -3.34 0.19 11.12
N PHE A 12 -3.45 1.42 10.66
CA PHE A 12 -4.22 1.75 9.46
C PHE A 12 -3.23 2.07 8.33
N VAL A 13 -3.32 1.32 7.23
CA VAL A 13 -2.49 1.49 6.04
C VAL A 13 -3.36 2.07 4.94
N ASP A 14 -3.10 3.32 4.60
CA ASP A 14 -3.71 4.03 3.48
C ASP A 14 -2.77 3.99 2.27
N ILE A 15 -3.26 3.40 1.19
CA ILE A 15 -2.57 3.30 -0.09
C ILE A 15 -3.26 4.23 -1.06
N GLN A 16 -2.52 5.18 -1.62
CA GLN A 16 -3.07 6.13 -2.59
C GLN A 16 -2.23 6.18 -3.87
N ALA A 17 -2.87 5.92 -5.00
CA ALA A 17 -2.25 6.04 -6.30
C ALA A 17 -1.88 7.50 -6.59
N GLY A 18 -0.63 7.73 -6.99
CA GLY A 18 -0.13 9.05 -7.36
C GLY A 18 -0.29 9.34 -8.86
N ALA A 19 0.60 10.19 -9.39
CA ALA A 19 0.63 10.51 -10.82
C ALA A 19 1.10 9.30 -11.64
N GLY A 20 0.33 8.91 -12.65
CA GLY A 20 0.64 7.75 -13.51
C GLY A 20 -0.58 7.04 -14.12
N GLY A 21 -1.81 7.53 -13.88
CA GLY A 21 -3.02 7.01 -14.51
C GLY A 21 -3.30 5.55 -14.14
N THR A 22 -3.77 4.76 -15.10
CA THR A 22 -4.12 3.34 -14.90
C THR A 22 -2.96 2.48 -14.42
N GLU A 23 -1.71 2.79 -14.80
CA GLU A 23 -0.55 2.01 -14.37
C GLU A 23 -0.19 2.25 -12.90
N ALA A 24 -0.40 3.48 -12.40
CA ALA A 24 -0.26 3.77 -10.97
C ALA A 24 -1.37 3.07 -10.15
N GLN A 25 -2.57 2.95 -10.73
CA GLN A 25 -3.69 2.23 -10.10
C GLN A 25 -3.41 0.72 -10.03
N ASP A 26 -2.89 0.12 -11.10
CA ASP A 26 -2.46 -1.29 -11.13
C ASP A 26 -1.35 -1.55 -10.10
N TRP A 27 -0.39 -0.64 -10.00
CA TRP A 27 0.67 -0.73 -8.99
C TRP A 27 0.13 -0.63 -7.55
N ALA A 28 -0.83 0.25 -7.31
CA ALA A 28 -1.50 0.36 -6.01
C ALA A 28 -2.16 -0.96 -5.59
N GLU A 29 -2.78 -1.66 -6.53
CA GLU A 29 -3.39 -2.96 -6.27
C GLU A 29 -2.34 -4.02 -5.94
N ILE A 30 -1.22 -4.04 -6.65
CA ILE A 30 -0.10 -4.95 -6.38
C ILE A 30 0.44 -4.71 -4.96
N LEU A 31 0.59 -3.45 -4.55
CA LEU A 31 1.03 -3.12 -3.19
C LEU A 31 0.01 -3.52 -2.12
N LEU A 32 -1.28 -3.30 -2.35
CA LEU A 32 -2.32 -3.79 -1.44
C LEU A 32 -2.23 -5.31 -1.26
N ARG A 33 -2.11 -6.07 -2.35
CA ARG A 33 -1.95 -7.53 -2.31
C ARG A 33 -0.66 -7.96 -1.60
N MET A 34 0.42 -7.20 -1.74
CA MET A 34 1.67 -7.44 -1.01
C MET A 34 1.46 -7.31 0.51
N TYR A 35 0.84 -6.22 0.97
CA TYR A 35 0.58 -5.99 2.39
C TYR A 35 -0.36 -7.04 2.98
N LEU A 36 -1.42 -7.42 2.27
CA LEU A 36 -2.33 -8.49 2.72
C LEU A 36 -1.58 -9.80 2.94
N ARG A 37 -0.77 -10.24 1.97
CA ARG A 37 0.03 -11.47 2.10
C ARG A 37 1.06 -11.39 3.23
N TRP A 38 1.69 -10.24 3.40
CA TRP A 38 2.66 -10.03 4.47
C TRP A 38 2.00 -10.12 5.85
N CYS A 39 0.84 -9.49 6.03
CA CYS A 39 0.08 -9.59 7.28
C CYS A 39 -0.40 -11.03 7.53
N GLU A 40 -0.90 -11.73 6.50
CA GLU A 40 -1.31 -13.13 6.59
C GLU A 40 -0.14 -14.03 7.01
N SER A 41 1.05 -13.83 6.44
CA SER A 41 2.27 -14.58 6.81
C SER A 41 2.73 -14.36 8.26
N ARG A 42 2.37 -13.21 8.84
CA ARG A 42 2.64 -12.85 10.24
C ARG A 42 1.55 -13.36 11.19
N GLY A 43 0.43 -13.87 10.67
CA GLY A 43 -0.74 -14.26 11.44
C GLY A 43 -1.54 -13.07 11.98
N TRP A 44 -1.39 -11.88 11.38
CA TRP A 44 -2.14 -10.70 11.76
C TRP A 44 -3.52 -10.68 11.10
N LYS A 45 -4.51 -10.14 11.80
CA LYS A 45 -5.86 -9.99 11.29
C LYS A 45 -5.93 -8.72 10.44
N THR A 46 -6.29 -8.86 9.17
CA THR A 46 -6.46 -7.74 8.24
C THR A 46 -7.92 -7.53 7.89
N GLU A 47 -8.38 -6.29 7.97
CA GLU A 47 -9.72 -5.86 7.57
C GLU A 47 -9.62 -4.77 6.50
N LEU A 48 -10.22 -5.01 5.35
CA LEU A 48 -10.28 -4.02 4.27
C LEU A 48 -11.42 -3.04 4.58
N MET A 49 -11.08 -1.83 5.00
CA MET A 49 -12.04 -0.81 5.42
C MET A 49 -12.67 -0.10 4.23
N GLU A 50 -11.82 0.32 3.29
CA GLU A 50 -12.24 1.08 2.13
C GLU A 50 -11.41 0.67 0.92
N VAL A 51 -12.05 0.56 -0.24
CA VAL A 51 -11.37 0.38 -1.52
C VAL A 51 -12.10 1.16 -2.60
N SER A 52 -11.35 2.00 -3.30
CA SER A 52 -11.82 2.72 -4.47
C SER A 52 -11.17 2.13 -5.70
N GLY A 53 -11.97 1.46 -6.54
CA GLY A 53 -11.50 0.90 -7.81
C GLY A 53 -11.05 1.97 -8.81
N GLY A 54 -10.09 1.62 -9.66
CA GLY A 54 -9.75 2.36 -10.87
C GLY A 54 -10.85 2.24 -11.93
N ASP A 55 -10.90 3.21 -12.86
CA ASP A 55 -11.94 3.21 -13.92
C ASP A 55 -11.69 2.12 -14.98
N VAL A 56 -10.44 1.67 -15.13
CA VAL A 56 -10.03 0.67 -16.14
C VAL A 56 -9.36 -0.54 -15.51
N ALA A 57 -8.43 -0.33 -14.57
CA ALA A 57 -7.74 -1.39 -13.84
C ALA A 57 -7.17 -0.84 -12.53
N GLY A 58 -6.94 -1.72 -11.55
CA GLY A 58 -6.30 -1.36 -10.28
C GLY A 58 -7.21 -0.64 -9.28
N ILE A 59 -6.58 0.05 -8.34
CA ILE A 59 -7.25 0.84 -7.29
C ILE A 59 -6.74 2.28 -7.25
N LYS A 60 -7.63 3.25 -6.99
CA LYS A 60 -7.28 4.65 -6.74
C LYS A 60 -6.80 4.87 -5.31
N SER A 61 -7.52 4.27 -4.35
CA SER A 61 -7.18 4.27 -2.95
C SER A 61 -7.66 2.98 -2.27
N ALA A 62 -6.97 2.58 -1.21
CA ALA A 62 -7.45 1.55 -0.29
C ALA A 62 -6.98 1.83 1.13
N THR A 63 -7.83 1.52 2.09
CA THR A 63 -7.56 1.60 3.53
C THR A 63 -7.64 0.20 4.11
N LEU A 64 -6.53 -0.26 4.68
CA LEU A 64 -6.40 -1.55 5.33
C LEU A 64 -6.18 -1.35 6.83
N ARG A 65 -7.01 -1.98 7.65
CA ARG A 65 -6.82 -2.08 9.09
C ARG A 65 -6.11 -3.39 9.40
N VAL A 66 -5.02 -3.31 10.14
CA VAL A 66 -4.21 -4.46 10.56
C VAL A 66 -4.20 -4.52 12.08
N GLU A 67 -4.68 -5.64 12.62
CA GLU A 67 -4.72 -5.93 14.05
C GLU A 67 -3.79 -7.10 14.35
N GLY A 68 -2.85 -6.89 15.26
CA GLY A 68 -1.90 -7.91 15.67
C GLY A 68 -0.85 -7.36 16.61
N ASP A 69 -0.10 -8.27 17.24
CA ASP A 69 0.97 -7.90 18.17
C ASP A 69 2.04 -7.08 17.45
N TYR A 70 2.30 -5.87 17.96
CA TYR A 70 3.29 -4.95 17.41
C TYR A 70 3.03 -4.47 15.97
N ALA A 71 1.81 -4.62 15.43
CA ALA A 71 1.50 -4.35 14.01
C ALA A 71 1.88 -2.92 13.58
N TYR A 72 1.54 -1.91 14.39
CA TYR A 72 1.91 -0.52 14.13
C TYR A 72 3.42 -0.30 14.19
N GLY A 73 4.11 -0.92 15.16
CA GLY A 73 5.55 -0.83 15.32
C GLY A 73 6.34 -1.31 14.09
N TRP A 74 5.82 -2.32 13.38
CA TRP A 74 6.40 -2.81 12.13
C TRP A 74 6.00 -1.96 10.92
N LEU A 75 4.73 -1.57 10.81
CA LEU A 75 4.22 -0.85 9.63
C LEU A 75 4.65 0.62 9.59
N LYS A 76 4.98 1.25 10.73
CA LYS A 76 5.37 2.67 10.75
C LYS A 76 6.58 2.97 9.85
N THR A 77 7.51 2.02 9.68
CA THR A 77 8.69 2.19 8.83
C THR A 77 8.38 2.10 7.33
N GLU A 78 7.21 1.57 6.96
CA GLU A 78 6.74 1.46 5.58
C GLU A 78 6.03 2.73 5.09
N THR A 79 5.83 3.71 5.97
CA THR A 79 5.27 5.01 5.62
C THR A 79 6.23 5.76 4.70
N GLY A 80 5.78 6.09 3.49
CA GLY A 80 6.59 6.81 2.54
C GLY A 80 6.05 6.75 1.12
N VAL A 81 6.83 7.30 0.19
CA VAL A 81 6.53 7.23 -1.24
C VAL A 81 7.27 6.03 -1.84
N HIS A 82 6.51 5.05 -2.29
CA HIS A 82 7.01 3.87 -2.99
C HIS A 82 7.06 4.15 -4.49
N ARG A 83 8.20 3.86 -5.12
CA ARG A 83 8.44 4.16 -6.54
C ARG A 83 8.63 2.87 -7.32
N LEU A 84 7.80 2.68 -8.36
CA LEU A 84 7.99 1.61 -9.32
C LEU A 84 8.56 2.18 -10.61
N VAL A 85 9.65 1.57 -11.09
CA VAL A 85 10.23 1.85 -12.41
C VAL A 85 10.19 0.55 -13.21
N ARG A 86 9.25 0.45 -14.15
CA ARG A 86 9.13 -0.70 -15.07
C ARG A 86 8.88 -0.23 -16.50
N LYS A 87 9.16 -1.10 -17.47
CA LYS A 87 8.72 -0.88 -18.86
C LYS A 87 7.21 -1.13 -18.92
N SER A 88 6.46 -0.12 -19.37
CA SER A 88 5.01 -0.23 -19.53
C SER A 88 4.66 -1.24 -20.63
N PRO A 89 3.76 -2.21 -20.39
CA PRO A 89 3.23 -3.08 -21.44
C PRO A 89 2.16 -2.39 -22.30
N VAL A 90 1.59 -1.27 -21.86
CA VAL A 90 0.45 -0.60 -22.51
C VAL A 90 0.88 0.28 -23.69
N ARG A 91 2.15 0.72 -23.73
CA ARG A 91 2.66 1.62 -24.78
C ARG A 91 3.70 0.94 -25.67
N LEU A 92 3.23 0.32 -26.74
CA LEU A 92 4.06 -0.15 -27.87
C LEU A 92 4.70 1.08 -28.56
N GLY A 93 5.96 1.39 -28.28
CA GLY A 93 6.75 2.29 -29.13
C GLY A 93 7.70 3.28 -28.46
N GLN A 94 7.76 3.39 -27.13
CA GLN A 94 8.79 4.20 -26.46
C GLN A 94 9.56 3.39 -25.39
N PRO A 95 10.90 3.29 -25.48
CA PRO A 95 11.72 2.54 -24.52
C PRO A 95 11.97 3.28 -23.20
N THR A 96 11.30 4.42 -22.96
CA THR A 96 11.51 5.22 -21.76
C THR A 96 10.90 4.55 -20.54
N PRO A 97 11.66 4.36 -19.44
CA PRO A 97 11.11 3.83 -18.20
C PRO A 97 10.07 4.81 -17.65
N HIS A 98 8.86 4.31 -17.39
CA HIS A 98 7.86 5.10 -16.68
C HIS A 98 8.17 5.05 -15.18
N GLN A 99 8.15 6.23 -14.56
CA GLN A 99 8.33 6.37 -13.12
C GLN A 99 6.97 6.61 -12.50
N LEU A 100 6.49 5.61 -11.75
CA LEU A 100 5.23 5.67 -11.04
C LEU A 100 5.51 5.95 -9.56
N HIS A 101 4.77 6.89 -9.00
CA HIS A 101 4.87 7.25 -7.58
C HIS A 101 3.58 6.83 -6.87
N LEU A 102 3.73 6.19 -5.72
CA LEU A 102 2.63 5.80 -4.87
C LEU A 102 2.88 6.27 -3.44
N GLY A 103 1.90 6.94 -2.85
CA GLY A 103 1.95 7.30 -1.43
C GLY A 103 1.40 6.16 -0.59
N VAL A 104 2.22 5.62 0.30
CA VAL A 104 1.76 4.75 1.39
C VAL A 104 1.85 5.56 2.68
N ARG A 105 0.73 5.69 3.37
CA ARG A 105 0.70 6.29 4.71
C ARG A 105 0.24 5.24 5.69
N VAL A 106 1.00 5.05 6.76
CA VAL A 106 0.57 4.24 7.90
C VAL A 106 0.25 5.19 9.04
N ALA A 107 -0.99 5.15 9.52
CA ALA A 107 -1.43 5.87 10.71
C ALA A 107 -1.63 4.90 11.87
N GLY A 108 -1.18 5.29 13.06
CA GLY A 108 -1.55 4.64 14.32
C GLY A 108 -2.88 5.22 14.81
N ASN A 109 -3.73 4.38 15.38
CA ASN A 109 -5.07 4.65 15.91
C ASN A 109 -5.36 6.14 16.26
N ARG A 110 -6.38 6.74 15.62
CA ARG A 110 -6.97 8.04 16.04
C ARG A 110 -7.97 7.84 17.16
#